data_AF-A0A7V0V183-F1
#
_entry.id   AF-A0A7V0V183-F1
#
_cell.length_a   1.000
_cell.length_b   1.000
_cell.length_c   1.000
_cell.angle_alpha   90.00
_cell.angle_beta   90.00
_cell.angle_gamma   90.00
#
_symmetry.space_group_name_H-M   'P 1'
#
loop_
_entity.id
_entity.type
_entity.pdbx_description
1 polymer ?
#
loop_
_entity_poly.entity_id
_entity_poly.type
_entity_poly.pdbx_seq_one_letter_code
_entity_poly.pdbx_strand_id
1 'polypeptide(L)'
;MTDVGRLAVREPGLDSPRLYARRVHALAAIYVGLFLCSLTGLALIVWKARLFVTLSQRSNVETLVLAFFFVFFSYVALVSRPGAAGALRIARYALGRLISGDNSTELAKTKALRSGGTSELVAALNVALELEGQPGEPFTVPVADAAGSIGEIVVDGARLAFRRHCAAGSNGLLAFCSHQLNRMLSARGIQRDVDIVHWKTLDDEKCEQYLSLVDFARNLARRMDGGPLWPTVILQPHEAEALRDRLSDLCPALRDEGFLPDWEYRAEHKLPIVPEPLGLASLSRSEQRADPLASMGFILGIVVMVVALLAFLVLFPPWVPG
;
A
#
# COMPACT_ATOMS: atom_id res chain seq x y z
N MET A 1 18.04 -14.40 13.83
CA MET A 1 17.68 -14.48 12.39
C MET A 1 16.18 -14.31 12.12
N THR A 2 15.31 -14.42 13.12
CA THR A 2 13.86 -14.18 13.04
C THR A 2 13.45 -12.70 12.88
N ASP A 3 14.29 -11.74 13.27
CA ASP A 3 13.96 -10.31 13.21
C ASP A 3 14.12 -9.68 11.84
N VAL A 4 15.11 -10.09 11.03
CA VAL A 4 15.32 -9.53 9.69
C VAL A 4 14.15 -9.88 8.77
N GLY A 5 13.58 -11.08 8.92
CA GLY A 5 12.36 -11.49 8.24
C GLY A 5 11.11 -10.75 8.75
N ARG A 6 11.05 -10.33 10.02
CA ARG A 6 9.94 -9.49 10.52
C ARG A 6 10.04 -8.05 10.05
N LEU A 7 11.26 -7.48 10.02
CA LEU A 7 11.56 -6.12 9.57
C LEU A 7 11.46 -5.97 8.03
N ALA A 8 11.84 -6.99 7.26
CA ALA A 8 11.69 -6.97 5.81
C ALA A 8 10.23 -7.20 5.35
N VAL A 9 9.39 -7.78 6.22
CA VAL A 9 7.98 -8.08 5.97
C VAL A 9 7.03 -6.97 6.47
N ARG A 10 7.43 -6.20 7.50
CA ARG A 10 6.72 -4.96 7.84
C ARG A 10 7.05 -3.91 6.77
N GLU A 11 6.11 -3.70 5.86
CA GLU A 11 6.07 -2.68 4.80
C GLU A 11 7.25 -1.67 4.82
N PRO A 12 8.28 -1.86 3.98
CA PRO A 12 9.46 -1.01 4.00
C PRO A 12 9.11 0.46 3.70
N GLY A 13 9.76 1.37 4.44
CA GLY A 13 9.66 2.81 4.20
C GLY A 13 8.60 3.57 5.02
N LEU A 14 8.05 2.94 6.06
CA LEU A 14 7.11 3.59 6.99
C LEU A 14 7.79 4.26 8.20
N ASP A 15 9.12 4.21 8.31
CA ASP A 15 9.83 4.68 9.50
C ASP A 15 9.88 6.21 9.62
N SER A 16 9.76 6.92 8.49
CA SER A 16 9.81 8.38 8.45
C SER A 16 8.99 8.97 7.29
N PRO A 17 8.53 10.22 7.40
CA PRO A 17 7.80 10.90 6.32
C PRO A 17 8.57 10.94 4.99
N ARG A 18 9.90 11.10 5.05
CA ARG A 18 10.77 11.11 3.87
C ARG A 18 10.82 9.76 3.17
N LEU A 19 10.87 8.66 3.92
CA LEU A 19 10.86 7.32 3.35
C LEU A 19 9.49 6.99 2.75
N TYR A 20 8.40 7.45 3.39
CA TYR A 20 7.06 7.33 2.86
C TYR A 20 6.91 8.06 1.53
N ALA A 21 7.38 9.31 1.44
CA ALA A 21 7.40 10.07 0.18
C ALA A 21 8.18 9.35 -0.93
N ARG A 22 9.35 8.77 -0.60
CA ARG A 22 10.12 7.95 -1.56
C ARG A 22 9.34 6.73 -2.02
N ARG A 23 8.61 6.05 -1.12
CA ARG A 23 7.75 4.91 -1.47
C ARG A 23 6.64 5.33 -2.44
N VAL A 24 5.96 6.45 -2.18
CA VAL A 24 4.92 6.98 -3.07
C VAL A 24 5.49 7.31 -4.46
N HIS A 25 6.65 7.97 -4.53
CA HIS A 25 7.29 8.27 -5.81
C HIS A 25 7.78 7.02 -6.54
N ALA A 26 8.31 6.02 -5.82
CA ALA A 26 8.69 4.74 -6.41
C ALA A 26 7.47 4.01 -6.99
N LEU A 27 6.35 4.00 -6.27
CA LEU A 27 5.10 3.42 -6.76
C LEU A 27 4.58 4.16 -8.01
N ALA A 28 4.64 5.50 -8.01
CA ALA A 28 4.30 6.30 -9.18
C ALA A 28 5.17 5.95 -10.40
N ALA A 29 6.49 5.78 -10.19
CA ALA A 29 7.42 5.37 -11.25
C ALA A 29 7.12 3.96 -11.76
N ILE A 30 6.75 3.02 -10.88
CA ILE A 30 6.35 1.67 -11.27
C ILE A 30 5.11 1.69 -12.17
N TYR A 31 4.08 2.47 -11.83
CA TYR A 31 2.89 2.60 -12.67
C TYR A 31 3.20 3.18 -14.05
N VAL A 32 4.06 4.19 -14.12
CA VAL A 32 4.54 4.75 -15.40
C VAL A 32 5.32 3.71 -16.18
N GLY A 33 6.23 2.97 -15.54
CA GLY A 33 7.01 1.91 -16.15
C GLY A 33 6.12 0.80 -16.74
N LEU A 34 5.13 0.33 -15.97
CA LEU A 34 4.17 -0.68 -16.40
C LEU A 34 3.38 -0.22 -17.62
N PHE A 35 2.90 1.03 -17.59
CA PHE A 35 2.14 1.61 -18.69
C PHE A 35 2.99 1.75 -19.96
N LEU A 36 4.18 2.35 -19.84
CA LEU A 36 5.09 2.54 -20.98
C LEU A 36 5.56 1.21 -21.57
N CYS A 37 5.98 0.26 -20.73
CA CYS A 37 6.41 -1.06 -21.20
C CYS A 37 5.27 -1.81 -21.89
N SER A 38 4.03 -1.70 -21.39
CA SER A 38 2.87 -2.32 -22.03
C SER A 38 2.58 -1.70 -23.41
N LEU A 39 2.68 -0.38 -23.54
CA LEU A 39 2.56 0.30 -24.83
C LEU A 39 3.68 -0.11 -25.80
N THR A 40 4.92 -0.23 -25.31
CA THR A 40 6.05 -0.73 -26.11
C THR A 40 5.82 -2.17 -26.56
N GLY A 41 5.35 -3.05 -25.67
CA GLY A 41 4.98 -4.43 -26.00
C GLY A 41 3.92 -4.51 -27.09
N LEU A 42 2.85 -3.71 -26.99
CA LEU A 42 1.82 -3.60 -28.03
C LEU A 42 2.40 -3.12 -29.37
N ALA A 43 3.25 -2.09 -29.35
CA ALA A 43 3.90 -1.58 -30.56
C ALA A 43 4.78 -2.64 -31.22
N LEU A 44 5.57 -3.39 -30.44
CA LEU A 44 6.39 -4.50 -30.92
C LEU A 44 5.56 -5.63 -31.53
N ILE A 45 4.43 -5.99 -30.90
CA ILE A 45 3.51 -7.01 -31.43
C ILE A 45 2.91 -6.55 -32.76
N VAL A 46 2.45 -5.30 -32.86
CA VAL A 46 1.90 -4.74 -34.11
C VAL A 46 2.97 -4.70 -35.21
N TRP A 47 4.20 -4.32 -34.86
CA TRP A 47 5.32 -4.32 -35.79
C TRP A 47 5.65 -5.74 -36.27
N LYS A 48 5.83 -6.69 -35.35
CA LYS A 48 6.04 -8.11 -35.67
C LYS A 48 4.88 -8.64 -36.53
N ALA A 49 3.64 -8.28 -36.22
CA ALA A 49 2.49 -8.72 -36.98
C ALA A 49 2.53 -8.27 -38.43
N ARG A 50 2.93 -7.03 -38.69
CA ARG A 50 3.13 -6.53 -40.06
C ARG A 50 4.26 -7.25 -40.79
N LEU A 51 5.42 -7.44 -40.14
CA LEU A 51 6.58 -8.13 -40.73
C LEU A 51 6.28 -9.58 -41.15
N PHE A 52 5.49 -10.31 -40.36
CA PHE A 52 5.18 -11.71 -40.67
C PHE A 52 4.00 -11.88 -41.63
N VAL A 53 3.03 -10.95 -41.66
CA VAL A 53 2.01 -10.91 -42.72
C VAL A 53 2.66 -10.79 -44.09
N THR A 54 3.78 -10.07 -44.18
CA THR A 54 4.55 -9.95 -45.43
C THR A 54 5.42 -11.17 -45.77
N LEU A 55 5.62 -12.13 -44.84
CA LEU A 55 6.56 -13.26 -45.00
C LEU A 55 5.90 -14.66 -45.06
N SER A 56 4.58 -14.77 -45.01
CA SER A 56 3.80 -15.96 -45.44
C SER A 56 4.26 -17.35 -44.93
N GLN A 57 4.34 -17.55 -43.61
CA GLN A 57 3.99 -18.83 -42.97
C GLN A 57 3.90 -18.62 -41.45
N ARG A 58 2.69 -18.72 -40.86
CA ARG A 58 2.51 -18.70 -39.40
C ARG A 58 2.06 -20.05 -38.90
N SER A 59 2.66 -20.52 -37.81
CA SER A 59 2.10 -21.64 -37.05
C SER A 59 0.90 -21.14 -36.23
N ASN A 60 -0.08 -22.02 -36.00
CA ASN A 60 -1.23 -21.73 -35.14
C ASN A 60 -0.80 -21.33 -33.71
N VAL A 61 0.29 -21.93 -33.22
CA VAL A 61 0.85 -21.65 -31.88
C VAL A 61 1.39 -20.22 -31.80
N GLU A 62 2.13 -19.76 -32.80
CA GLU A 62 2.67 -18.39 -32.80
C GLU A 62 1.56 -17.33 -32.80
N THR A 63 0.49 -17.58 -33.56
CA THR A 63 -0.66 -16.68 -33.61
C THR A 63 -1.37 -16.59 -32.26
N LEU A 64 -1.55 -17.73 -31.57
CA LEU A 64 -2.15 -17.78 -30.24
C LEU A 64 -1.29 -17.05 -29.20
N VAL A 65 0.03 -17.25 -29.23
CA VAL A 65 0.97 -16.58 -28.31
C VAL A 65 0.94 -15.06 -28.50
N LEU A 66 0.93 -14.58 -29.75
CA LEU A 66 0.82 -13.14 -30.03
C LEU A 66 -0.53 -12.57 -29.58
N ALA A 67 -1.63 -13.29 -29.78
CA ALA A 67 -2.95 -12.88 -29.31
C ALA A 67 -2.99 -12.79 -27.77
N PHE A 68 -2.42 -13.79 -27.08
CA PHE A 68 -2.30 -13.77 -25.62
C PHE A 68 -1.52 -12.55 -25.13
N PHE A 69 -0.32 -12.30 -25.67
CA PHE A 69 0.47 -11.13 -25.26
C PHE A 69 -0.21 -9.81 -25.60
N PHE A 70 -0.95 -9.72 -26.71
CA PHE A 70 -1.72 -8.54 -27.07
C PHE A 70 -2.80 -8.25 -26.03
N VAL A 71 -3.58 -9.27 -25.64
CA VAL A 71 -4.60 -9.14 -24.59
C VAL A 71 -3.94 -8.80 -23.24
N PHE A 72 -2.85 -9.48 -22.89
CA PHE A 72 -2.11 -9.24 -21.66
C PHE A 72 -1.61 -7.79 -21.54
N PHE A 73 -0.89 -7.28 -22.55
CA PHE A 73 -0.41 -5.89 -22.53
C PHE A 73 -1.55 -4.88 -22.60
N SER A 74 -2.62 -5.17 -23.34
CA SER A 74 -3.80 -4.30 -23.34
C SER A 74 -4.43 -4.21 -21.95
N TYR A 75 -4.55 -5.34 -21.26
CA TYR A 75 -5.04 -5.41 -19.89
C TYR A 75 -4.15 -4.60 -18.95
N VAL A 76 -2.84 -4.85 -18.94
CA VAL A 76 -1.90 -4.13 -18.07
C VAL A 76 -1.89 -2.62 -18.37
N ALA A 77 -1.97 -2.22 -19.65
CA ALA A 77 -2.06 -0.81 -20.03
C ALA A 77 -3.34 -0.14 -19.52
N LEU A 78 -4.50 -0.80 -19.63
CA LEU A 78 -5.77 -0.28 -19.12
C LEU A 78 -5.76 -0.14 -17.59
N VAL A 79 -5.23 -1.14 -16.91
CA VAL A 79 -5.07 -1.22 -15.45
C VAL A 79 -4.12 -0.14 -14.92
N SER A 80 -2.98 0.06 -15.57
CA SER A 80 -1.93 1.01 -15.13
C SER A 80 -2.19 2.46 -15.57
N ARG A 81 -3.10 2.69 -16.53
CA ARG A 81 -3.49 4.02 -17.01
C ARG A 81 -3.83 5.03 -15.89
N PRO A 82 -4.71 4.73 -14.92
CA PRO A 82 -4.99 5.67 -13.82
C PRO A 82 -3.75 5.98 -12.99
N GLY A 83 -2.88 4.99 -12.73
CA GLY A 83 -1.60 5.17 -12.04
C GLY A 83 -0.63 6.07 -12.80
N ALA A 84 -0.50 5.88 -14.11
CA ALA A 84 0.33 6.73 -14.96
C ALA A 84 -0.20 8.18 -15.04
N ALA A 85 -1.52 8.36 -15.12
CA ALA A 85 -2.15 9.68 -15.08
C ALA A 85 -1.94 10.37 -13.71
N GLY A 86 -2.02 9.61 -12.62
CA GLY A 86 -1.69 10.07 -11.26
C GLY A 86 -0.24 10.52 -11.14
N ALA A 87 0.70 9.69 -11.59
CA ALA A 87 2.12 10.01 -11.61
C ALA A 87 2.45 11.28 -12.42
N LEU A 88 1.78 11.48 -13.57
CA LEU A 88 1.94 12.71 -14.36
C LEU A 88 1.45 13.94 -13.59
N ARG A 89 0.37 13.83 -12.80
CA ARG A 89 -0.08 14.93 -11.92
C ARG A 89 0.95 15.23 -10.85
N ILE A 90 1.51 14.22 -10.19
CA ILE A 90 2.57 14.38 -9.19
C ILE A 90 3.77 15.11 -9.82
N ALA A 91 4.22 14.67 -11.00
CA ALA A 91 5.33 15.30 -11.72
C ALA A 91 5.01 16.76 -12.10
N ARG A 92 3.79 17.04 -12.56
CA ARG A 92 3.34 18.42 -12.87
C ARG A 92 3.38 19.32 -11.63
N TYR A 93 2.94 18.84 -10.47
CA TYR A 93 2.99 19.61 -9.23
C TYR A 93 4.43 19.76 -8.71
N ALA A 94 5.28 18.75 -8.85
CA ALA A 94 6.70 18.85 -8.54
C ALA A 94 7.41 19.90 -9.40
N LEU A 95 7.07 19.97 -10.71
CA LEU A 95 7.57 21.02 -11.61
C LEU A 95 7.03 22.39 -11.21
N GLY A 96 5.74 22.47 -10.88
CA GLY A 96 5.10 23.70 -10.39
C GLY A 96 5.73 24.23 -9.09
N ARG A 97 6.25 23.33 -8.22
CA ARG A 97 6.92 23.70 -6.96
C ARG A 97 8.18 24.51 -7.21
N LEU A 98 8.90 24.23 -8.30
CA LEU A 98 10.08 25.00 -8.70
C LEU A 98 9.73 26.44 -9.12
N ILE A 99 8.49 26.70 -9.52
CA ILE A 99 8.04 27.98 -10.09
C ILE A 99 7.25 28.81 -9.06
N SER A 100 6.32 28.19 -8.34
CA SER A 100 5.32 28.88 -7.51
C SER A 100 5.54 28.74 -6.00
N GLY A 101 6.57 28.02 -5.56
CA GLY A 101 6.89 27.79 -4.15
C GLY A 101 6.01 26.71 -3.48
N ASP A 102 6.45 26.24 -2.32
CA ASP A 102 5.93 25.00 -1.71
C ASP A 102 4.47 25.12 -1.25
N ASN A 103 4.12 26.15 -0.49
CA ASN A 103 2.77 26.32 0.07
C ASN A 103 1.67 26.44 -0.99
N SER A 104 1.93 27.13 -2.11
CA SER A 104 0.93 27.30 -3.17
C SER A 104 0.65 25.99 -3.89
N THR A 105 1.68 25.13 -4.04
CA THR A 105 1.52 23.81 -4.66
C THR A 105 0.72 22.86 -3.79
N GLU A 106 0.96 22.84 -2.48
CA GLU A 106 0.23 21.97 -1.57
C GLU A 106 -1.25 22.36 -1.48
N LEU A 107 -1.55 23.66 -1.44
CA LEU A 107 -2.94 24.16 -1.54
C LEU A 107 -3.61 23.75 -2.86
N ALA A 108 -2.88 23.81 -3.98
CA ALA A 108 -3.39 23.41 -5.28
C ALA A 108 -3.61 21.88 -5.38
N LYS A 109 -2.80 21.07 -4.69
CA LYS A 109 -3.02 19.62 -4.55
C LYS A 109 -4.29 19.35 -3.74
N THR A 110 -4.47 19.99 -2.58
CA THR A 110 -5.66 19.83 -1.73
C THR A 110 -6.95 20.11 -2.51
N LYS A 111 -6.98 21.17 -3.34
CA LYS A 111 -8.14 21.49 -4.18
C LYS A 111 -8.39 20.50 -5.32
N ALA A 112 -7.35 19.83 -5.80
CA ALA A 112 -7.44 18.87 -6.91
C ALA A 112 -7.85 17.47 -6.43
N LEU A 113 -7.63 17.16 -5.16
CA LEU A 113 -8.15 15.94 -4.54
C LEU A 113 -9.67 16.03 -4.47
N ARG A 114 -10.34 14.92 -4.80
CA ARG A 114 -11.80 14.85 -4.67
C ARG A 114 -12.16 14.92 -3.18
N SER A 115 -13.08 15.80 -2.83
CA SER A 115 -13.66 15.86 -1.49
C SER A 115 -14.44 14.56 -1.21
N GLY A 116 -14.12 13.90 -0.09
CA GLY A 116 -14.90 12.81 0.48
C GLY A 116 -14.87 11.47 -0.27
N GLY A 117 -14.33 10.45 0.39
CA GLY A 117 -14.81 9.08 0.28
C GLY A 117 -15.39 8.70 1.64
N THR A 118 -16.65 8.24 1.70
CA THR A 118 -17.35 7.86 2.93
C THR A 118 -16.82 6.59 3.60
N SER A 119 -15.82 5.94 3.01
CA SER A 119 -15.21 4.72 3.55
C SER A 119 -14.16 5.07 4.60
N GLU A 120 -14.48 4.77 5.86
CA GLU A 120 -13.51 4.71 6.93
C GLU A 120 -12.55 3.53 6.69
N LEU A 121 -11.24 3.76 6.75
CA LEU A 121 -10.27 2.67 6.80
C LEU A 121 -10.15 2.22 8.24
N VAL A 122 -10.29 0.92 8.50
CA VAL A 122 -10.25 0.38 9.86
C VAL A 122 -9.25 -0.76 9.95
N ALA A 123 -8.42 -0.68 10.98
CA ALA A 123 -7.48 -1.71 11.39
C ALA A 123 -7.72 -2.07 12.87
N ALA A 124 -7.60 -3.36 13.18
CA ALA A 124 -7.64 -3.85 14.55
C ALA A 124 -6.23 -4.10 15.08
N LEU A 125 -5.93 -3.56 16.25
CA LEU A 125 -4.65 -3.67 16.93
C LEU A 125 -4.64 -4.86 17.90
N ASN A 126 -3.46 -5.42 18.13
CA ASN A 126 -3.26 -6.47 19.14
C ASN A 126 -3.44 -5.95 20.59
N VAL A 127 -3.21 -4.65 20.80
CA VAL A 127 -3.32 -3.96 22.09
C VAL A 127 -4.36 -2.85 22.03
N ALA A 128 -5.00 -2.58 23.17
CA ALA A 128 -5.84 -1.41 23.35
C ALA A 128 -4.97 -0.18 23.68
N LEU A 129 -5.20 0.91 22.96
CA LEU A 129 -4.55 2.19 23.20
C LEU A 129 -5.51 3.12 23.96
N GLU A 130 -5.00 3.73 25.02
CA GLU A 130 -5.73 4.73 25.82
C GLU A 130 -4.87 5.95 26.03
N LEU A 131 -5.49 7.13 26.17
CA LEU A 131 -4.77 8.36 26.48
C LEU A 131 -4.74 8.59 28.00
N GLU A 132 -3.58 9.02 28.52
CA GLU A 132 -3.43 9.36 29.93
C GLU A 132 -4.47 10.43 30.35
N GLY A 133 -5.22 10.14 31.41
CA GLY A 133 -6.29 11.01 31.91
C GLY A 133 -7.66 10.81 31.24
N GLN A 134 -7.77 9.96 30.22
CA GLN A 134 -9.03 9.64 29.52
C GLN A 134 -9.18 8.12 29.30
N PRO A 135 -9.30 7.33 30.39
CA PRO A 135 -9.37 5.87 30.27
C PRO A 135 -10.68 5.43 29.61
N GLY A 136 -10.56 4.58 28.59
CA GLY A 136 -11.70 4.02 27.87
C GLY A 136 -12.46 4.99 26.96
N GLU A 137 -12.00 6.24 26.83
CA GLU A 137 -12.54 7.20 25.87
C GLU A 137 -11.73 7.19 24.56
N PRO A 138 -12.41 7.35 23.41
CA PRO A 138 -11.70 7.46 22.14
C PRO A 138 -11.00 8.81 22.04
N PHE A 139 -9.77 8.80 21.51
CA PHE A 139 -9.03 10.04 21.22
C PHE A 139 -8.80 10.18 19.72
N THR A 140 -8.70 11.42 19.25
CA THR A 140 -8.54 11.75 17.84
C THR A 140 -7.23 12.48 17.58
N VAL A 141 -6.58 12.12 16.49
CA VAL A 141 -5.35 12.77 16.02
C VAL A 141 -5.61 13.32 14.62
N PRO A 142 -5.59 14.65 14.43
CA PRO A 142 -5.86 15.23 13.12
C PRO A 142 -4.71 14.96 12.15
N VAL A 143 -5.05 14.60 10.91
CA VAL A 143 -4.10 14.49 9.80
C VAL A 143 -4.26 15.75 8.95
N ALA A 144 -3.56 16.79 9.37
CA ALA A 144 -3.62 18.11 8.77
C ALA A 144 -2.28 18.83 8.84
N ASP A 145 -2.05 19.72 7.88
CA ASP A 145 -0.93 20.66 7.87
C ASP A 145 -1.42 22.08 7.50
N ALA A 146 -0.50 23.00 7.24
CA ALA A 146 -0.81 24.37 6.83
C ALA A 146 -1.61 24.49 5.52
N ALA A 147 -1.60 23.47 4.66
CA ALA A 147 -2.29 23.44 3.37
C ALA A 147 -3.67 22.75 3.43
N GLY A 148 -4.07 22.25 4.60
CA GLY A 148 -5.42 21.77 4.88
C GLY A 148 -5.49 20.39 5.52
N SER A 149 -6.70 19.98 5.88
CA SER A 149 -6.99 18.67 6.48
C SER A 149 -7.17 17.59 5.41
N ILE A 150 -6.52 16.44 5.62
CA ILE A 150 -6.68 15.22 4.82
C ILE A 150 -7.72 14.30 5.47
N GLY A 151 -7.77 14.30 6.80
CA GLY A 151 -8.69 13.48 7.60
C GLY A 151 -8.35 13.50 9.08
N GLU A 152 -8.85 12.51 9.80
CA GLU A 152 -8.57 12.30 11.21
C GLU A 152 -8.38 10.81 11.52
N ILE A 153 -7.47 10.52 12.44
CA ILE A 153 -7.28 9.18 12.98
C ILE A 153 -8.02 9.12 14.31
N VAL A 154 -8.93 8.16 14.41
CA VAL A 154 -9.72 7.89 15.61
C VAL A 154 -9.22 6.59 16.22
N VAL A 155 -8.76 6.67 17.46
CA VAL A 155 -8.31 5.52 18.23
C VAL A 155 -9.35 5.24 19.30
N ASP A 156 -9.96 4.06 19.26
CA ASP A 156 -10.91 3.58 20.25
C ASP A 156 -10.47 2.20 20.76
N GLY A 157 -9.65 2.21 21.82
CA GLY A 157 -9.03 1.00 22.35
C GLY A 157 -8.17 0.31 21.29
N ALA A 158 -8.57 -0.88 20.85
CA ALA A 158 -7.85 -1.63 19.81
C ALA A 158 -8.26 -1.25 18.38
N ARG A 159 -9.28 -0.40 18.20
CA ARG A 159 -9.72 0.05 16.88
C ARG A 159 -8.90 1.27 16.47
N LEU A 160 -8.25 1.19 15.32
CA LEU A 160 -7.57 2.29 14.66
C LEU A 160 -8.30 2.61 13.35
N ALA A 161 -8.95 3.76 13.29
CA ALA A 161 -9.74 4.18 12.15
C ALA A 161 -9.21 5.46 11.52
N PHE A 162 -9.16 5.54 10.20
CA PHE A 162 -8.88 6.77 9.47
C PHE A 162 -10.12 7.23 8.72
N ARG A 163 -10.65 8.38 9.16
CA ARG A 163 -11.79 9.05 8.53
C ARG A 163 -11.27 10.06 7.52
N ARG A 164 -11.50 9.74 6.25
CA ARG A 164 -11.01 10.50 5.10
C ARG A 164 -11.89 11.74 4.85
N HIS A 165 -11.28 12.92 4.76
CA HIS A 165 -11.95 14.13 4.25
C HIS A 165 -11.74 14.31 2.74
N CYS A 166 -10.70 13.69 2.17
CA CYS A 166 -10.42 13.68 0.74
C CYS A 166 -9.96 12.30 0.27
N ALA A 167 -9.87 12.11 -1.04
CA ALA A 167 -9.38 10.88 -1.67
C ALA A 167 -7.85 10.73 -1.52
N ALA A 168 -7.34 10.76 -0.29
CA ALA A 168 -5.94 10.61 0.04
C ALA A 168 -5.77 9.75 1.31
N GLY A 169 -4.60 9.11 1.41
CA GLY A 169 -4.24 8.16 2.46
C GLY A 169 -4.78 6.76 2.19
N SER A 170 -3.90 5.77 2.32
CA SER A 170 -4.22 4.34 2.21
C SER A 170 -4.13 3.66 3.58
N ASN A 171 -4.32 2.34 3.65
CA ASN A 171 -4.00 1.57 4.85
C ASN A 171 -2.50 1.68 5.25
N GLY A 172 -1.63 2.15 4.34
CA GLY A 172 -0.24 2.50 4.64
C GLY A 172 -0.14 3.60 5.71
N LEU A 173 -1.13 4.49 5.82
CA LEU A 173 -1.21 5.47 6.89
C LEU A 173 -1.43 4.82 8.27
N LEU A 174 -2.31 3.82 8.34
CA LEU A 174 -2.55 3.08 9.59
C LEU A 174 -1.30 2.29 10.01
N ALA A 175 -0.61 1.67 9.05
CA ALA A 175 0.68 1.02 9.29
C ALA A 175 1.79 2.00 9.71
N PHE A 176 1.82 3.20 9.12
CA PHE A 176 2.72 4.26 9.56
C PHE A 176 2.46 4.61 11.03
N CYS A 177 1.20 4.76 11.42
CA CYS A 177 0.83 5.09 12.80
C CYS A 177 1.27 4.02 13.79
N SER A 178 0.99 2.73 13.52
CA SER A 178 1.43 1.64 14.40
C SER A 178 2.96 1.60 14.52
N HIS A 179 3.69 1.87 13.43
CA HIS A 179 5.14 1.94 13.45
C HIS A 179 5.67 3.13 14.28
N GLN A 180 5.07 4.31 14.13
CA GLN A 180 5.48 5.48 14.92
C GLN A 180 5.19 5.28 16.41
N LEU A 181 4.05 4.67 16.75
CA LEU A 181 3.70 4.30 18.13
C LEU A 181 4.71 3.30 18.70
N ASN A 182 5.05 2.24 17.97
CA ASN A 182 6.08 1.28 18.40
C ASN A 182 7.41 1.96 18.71
N ARG A 183 7.82 2.91 17.87
CA ARG A 183 9.06 3.65 18.08
C ARG A 183 9.01 4.52 19.34
N MET A 184 7.89 5.17 19.61
CA MET A 184 7.68 5.97 20.83
C MET A 184 7.68 5.07 22.09
N LEU A 185 6.95 3.96 22.05
CA LEU A 185 6.85 3.02 23.16
C LEU A 185 8.18 2.30 23.44
N SER A 186 8.91 1.92 22.39
CA SER A 186 10.25 1.35 22.53
C SER A 186 11.23 2.33 23.17
N ALA A 187 11.15 3.63 22.81
CA ALA A 187 11.98 4.66 23.44
C ALA A 187 11.66 4.84 24.94
N ARG A 188 10.43 4.52 25.35
CA ARG A 188 9.99 4.48 26.74
C ARG A 188 10.37 3.17 27.47
N GLY A 189 10.99 2.22 26.78
CA GLY A 189 11.36 0.91 27.33
C GLY A 189 10.19 -0.08 27.45
N ILE A 190 9.05 0.19 26.79
CA ILE A 190 7.92 -0.73 26.75
C ILE A 190 8.17 -1.80 25.70
N GLN A 191 8.19 -3.05 26.14
CA GLN A 191 8.45 -4.23 25.29
C GLN A 191 7.22 -4.73 24.52
N ARG A 192 6.09 -4.02 24.57
CA ARG A 192 4.87 -4.40 23.86
C ARG A 192 4.81 -3.70 22.51
N ASP A 193 4.77 -4.52 21.46
CA ASP A 193 4.54 -4.05 20.09
C ASP A 193 3.04 -3.80 19.86
N VAL A 194 2.72 -2.63 19.32
CA VAL A 194 1.46 -2.25 18.71
C VAL A 194 1.46 -2.73 17.26
N ASP A 195 0.76 -3.82 17.00
CA ASP A 195 0.66 -4.46 15.70
C ASP A 195 -0.77 -4.51 15.19
N ILE A 196 -0.93 -4.33 13.88
CA ILE A 196 -2.21 -4.51 13.21
C ILE A 196 -2.41 -6.00 12.94
N VAL A 197 -3.45 -6.57 13.55
CA VAL A 197 -3.80 -7.99 13.45
C VAL A 197 -4.76 -8.24 12.29
N HIS A 198 -5.75 -7.36 12.14
CA HIS A 198 -6.77 -7.46 11.09
C HIS A 198 -6.99 -6.13 10.39
N TRP A 199 -7.25 -6.23 9.09
CA TRP A 199 -7.57 -5.11 8.22
C TRP A 199 -9.00 -5.29 7.73
N LYS A 200 -9.88 -4.31 7.99
CA LYS A 200 -11.27 -4.38 7.58
C LYS A 200 -11.43 -4.46 6.05
N THR A 201 -10.53 -3.82 5.30
CA THR A 201 -10.55 -3.87 3.83
C THR A 201 -10.24 -5.25 3.24
N LEU A 202 -9.60 -6.14 4.01
CA LEU A 202 -9.14 -7.45 3.55
C LEU A 202 -10.01 -8.60 4.07
N ASP A 203 -10.49 -8.49 5.31
CA ASP A 203 -11.32 -9.51 5.98
C ASP A 203 -12.22 -8.82 7.02
N ASP A 204 -13.33 -8.27 6.53
CA ASP A 204 -14.30 -7.49 7.33
C ASP A 204 -14.86 -8.32 8.50
N GLU A 205 -15.29 -9.54 8.23
CA GLU A 205 -15.89 -10.43 9.22
C GLU A 205 -14.95 -10.73 10.39
N LYS A 206 -13.69 -11.12 10.12
CA LYS A 206 -12.71 -11.38 11.18
C LYS A 206 -12.34 -10.13 11.95
N CYS A 207 -12.25 -8.98 11.26
CA CYS A 207 -11.97 -7.71 11.91
C CYS A 207 -13.07 -7.35 12.91
N GLU A 208 -14.34 -7.45 12.52
CA GLU A 208 -15.49 -7.16 13.38
C GLU A 208 -15.63 -8.16 14.53
N GLN A 209 -15.40 -9.45 14.29
CA GLN A 209 -15.39 -10.48 15.35
C GLN A 209 -14.30 -10.19 16.40
N TYR A 210 -13.10 -9.85 15.94
CA TYR A 210 -11.99 -9.53 16.84
C TYR A 210 -12.28 -8.27 17.67
N LEU A 211 -12.73 -7.18 17.04
CA LEU A 211 -13.06 -5.94 17.74
C LEU A 211 -14.20 -6.13 18.75
N SER A 212 -15.23 -6.90 18.38
CA SER A 212 -16.33 -7.25 19.29
C SER A 212 -15.84 -7.98 20.55
N LEU A 213 -14.83 -8.83 20.42
CA LEU A 213 -14.23 -9.56 21.55
C LEU A 213 -13.42 -8.62 22.46
N VAL A 214 -12.68 -7.67 21.87
CA VAL A 214 -11.97 -6.63 22.64
C VAL A 214 -12.97 -5.75 23.39
N ASP A 215 -14.05 -5.33 22.74
CA ASP A 215 -15.09 -4.52 23.37
C ASP A 215 -15.81 -5.27 24.49
N PHE A 216 -16.07 -6.56 24.31
CA PHE A 216 -16.58 -7.42 25.37
C PHE A 216 -15.63 -7.46 26.57
N ALA A 217 -14.33 -7.70 26.35
CA ALA A 217 -13.33 -7.72 27.41
C ALA A 217 -13.22 -6.37 28.14
N ARG A 218 -13.26 -5.26 27.40
CA ARG A 218 -13.24 -3.90 27.94
C ARG A 218 -14.48 -3.62 28.81
N ASN A 219 -15.67 -3.98 28.33
CA ASN A 219 -16.91 -3.80 29.07
C ASN A 219 -16.99 -4.69 30.32
N LEU A 220 -16.44 -5.91 30.24
CA LEU A 220 -16.35 -6.82 31.39
C LEU A 220 -15.38 -6.27 32.45
N ALA A 221 -14.21 -5.77 32.05
CA ALA A 221 -13.23 -5.17 32.96
C ALA A 221 -13.85 -4.01 33.76
N ARG A 222 -14.57 -3.11 33.07
CA ARG A 222 -15.28 -1.98 33.70
C ARG A 222 -16.32 -2.42 34.75
N ARG A 223 -16.88 -3.62 34.64
CA ARG A 223 -17.88 -4.14 35.59
C ARG A 223 -17.26 -4.92 36.75
N MET A 224 -16.06 -5.46 36.57
CA MET A 224 -15.43 -6.33 37.55
C MET A 224 -14.56 -5.58 38.57
N ASP A 225 -14.28 -4.27 38.37
CA ASP A 225 -13.28 -3.47 39.11
C ASP A 225 -11.89 -4.15 39.20
N GLY A 226 -11.69 -5.21 38.41
CA GLY A 226 -10.40 -5.82 38.15
C GLY A 226 -9.73 -5.05 37.02
N GLY A 227 -8.40 -4.94 37.09
CA GLY A 227 -7.61 -4.24 36.07
C GLY A 227 -7.84 -4.72 34.62
N PRO A 228 -7.09 -4.17 33.66
CA PRO A 228 -7.37 -4.39 32.24
C PRO A 228 -7.36 -5.89 31.87
N LEU A 229 -8.48 -6.38 31.35
CA LEU A 229 -8.65 -7.77 30.88
C LEU A 229 -8.08 -7.99 29.47
N TRP A 230 -7.71 -6.91 28.78
CA TRP A 230 -7.02 -6.94 27.51
C TRP A 230 -5.65 -6.27 27.65
N PRO A 231 -4.64 -6.63 26.84
CA PRO A 231 -3.39 -5.88 26.80
C PRO A 231 -3.63 -4.41 26.45
N THR A 232 -3.50 -3.52 27.45
CA THR A 232 -3.66 -2.07 27.28
C THR A 232 -2.31 -1.35 27.36
N VAL A 233 -2.15 -0.30 26.56
CA VAL A 233 -1.02 0.63 26.58
C VAL A 233 -1.55 2.05 26.72
N ILE A 234 -1.05 2.75 27.74
CA ILE A 234 -1.40 4.15 28.00
C ILE A 234 -0.40 5.04 27.28
N LEU A 235 -0.90 5.91 26.40
CA LEU A 235 -0.14 6.94 25.70
C LEU A 235 -0.12 8.23 26.51
N GLN A 236 1.04 8.85 26.59
CA GLN A 236 1.21 10.14 27.24
C GLN A 236 0.79 11.27 26.29
N PRO A 237 0.29 12.42 26.78
CA PRO A 237 -0.21 13.49 25.92
C PRO A 237 0.83 14.00 24.91
N HIS A 238 2.10 14.07 25.31
CA HIS A 238 3.19 14.48 24.43
C HIS A 238 3.50 13.45 23.32
N GLU A 239 3.19 12.16 23.52
CA GLU A 239 3.34 11.13 22.48
C GLU A 239 2.26 11.29 21.41
N ALA A 240 1.02 11.60 21.83
CA ALA A 240 -0.07 11.93 20.91
C ALA A 240 0.23 13.21 20.11
N GLU A 241 0.84 14.21 20.75
CA GLU A 241 1.27 15.44 20.09
C GLU A 241 2.43 15.21 19.12
N ALA A 242 3.43 14.41 19.49
CA ALA A 242 4.49 14.01 18.59
C ALA A 242 3.98 13.17 17.40
N LEU A 243 2.93 12.37 17.61
CA LEU A 243 2.28 11.63 16.53
C LEU A 243 1.57 12.59 15.57
N ARG A 244 0.85 13.59 16.09
CA ARG A 244 0.21 14.65 15.30
C ARG A 244 1.24 15.37 14.42
N ASP A 245 2.37 15.77 14.99
CA ASP A 245 3.41 16.51 14.26
C ASP A 245 4.00 15.65 13.13
N ARG A 246 4.27 14.37 13.39
CA ARG A 246 4.75 13.42 12.35
C ARG A 246 3.72 13.17 11.25
N LEU A 247 2.43 13.16 11.59
CA LEU A 247 1.34 13.03 10.62
C LEU A 247 1.19 14.31 9.78
N SER A 248 1.44 15.48 10.39
CA SER A 248 1.49 16.76 9.66
C SER A 248 2.59 16.75 8.61
N ASP A 249 3.80 16.30 8.97
CA ASP A 249 4.93 16.14 8.05
C ASP A 249 4.67 15.11 6.93
N LEU A 250 3.74 14.18 7.15
CA LEU A 250 3.36 13.16 6.17
C LEU A 250 2.36 13.69 5.14
N CYS A 251 1.62 14.75 5.45
CA CYS A 251 0.54 15.28 4.62
C CYS A 251 0.92 15.53 3.14
N PRO A 252 2.07 16.14 2.81
CA PRO A 252 2.47 16.33 1.41
C PRO A 252 2.58 15.01 0.63
N ALA A 253 3.10 13.96 1.27
CA ALA A 253 3.24 12.64 0.66
C ALA A 253 1.88 11.94 0.51
N LEU A 254 0.97 12.09 1.48
CA LEU A 254 -0.39 11.57 1.40
C LEU A 254 -1.20 12.22 0.28
N ARG A 255 -0.99 13.51 0.02
CA ARG A 255 -1.62 14.19 -1.13
C ARG A 255 -1.13 13.64 -2.47
N ASP A 256 0.16 13.35 -2.58
CA ASP A 256 0.71 12.72 -3.77
C ASP A 256 0.17 11.29 -3.95
N GLU A 257 0.07 10.53 -2.86
CA GLU A 257 -0.56 9.20 -2.85
C GLU A 257 -2.02 9.25 -3.31
N GLY A 258 -2.78 10.27 -2.92
CA GLY A 258 -4.18 10.43 -3.33
C GLY A 258 -4.41 10.61 -4.85
N PHE A 259 -3.36 10.85 -5.63
CA PHE A 259 -3.45 10.84 -7.09
C PHE A 259 -3.21 9.46 -7.70
N LEU A 260 -2.64 8.52 -6.95
CA LEU A 260 -2.39 7.15 -7.37
C LEU A 260 -3.62 6.28 -7.06
N PRO A 261 -3.84 5.19 -7.81
CA PRO A 261 -4.93 4.28 -7.52
C PRO A 261 -4.58 3.41 -6.30
N ASP A 262 -5.57 3.20 -5.42
CA ASP A 262 -5.49 2.29 -4.27
C ASP A 262 -5.59 0.83 -4.77
N TRP A 263 -4.45 0.16 -4.91
CA TRP A 263 -4.38 -1.27 -5.24
C TRP A 263 -3.89 -2.04 -4.02
N GLU A 264 -4.81 -2.75 -3.36
CA GLU A 264 -4.49 -3.60 -2.21
C GLU A 264 -4.60 -5.07 -2.57
N TYR A 265 -3.61 -5.86 -2.15
CA TYR A 265 -3.56 -7.29 -2.40
C TYR A 265 -3.39 -8.06 -1.09
N ARG A 266 -4.09 -9.20 -1.00
CA ARG A 266 -3.84 -10.23 -0.01
C ARG A 266 -2.79 -11.18 -0.58
N ALA A 267 -1.67 -11.39 0.12
CA ALA A 267 -0.68 -12.41 -0.26
C ALA A 267 -0.72 -13.57 0.73
N GLU A 268 -1.07 -14.75 0.25
CA GLU A 268 -0.89 -15.98 1.03
C GLU A 268 0.47 -16.58 0.68
N HIS A 269 1.45 -16.47 1.59
CA HIS A 269 2.77 -17.07 1.37
C HIS A 269 2.74 -18.53 1.85
N LYS A 270 2.69 -19.47 0.91
CA LYS A 270 2.86 -20.90 1.18
C LYS A 270 4.32 -21.26 0.94
N LEU A 271 5.07 -21.55 2.00
CA LEU A 271 6.40 -22.17 1.91
C LEU A 271 6.20 -23.69 1.83
N PRO A 272 6.38 -24.34 0.66
CA PRO A 272 6.37 -25.79 0.61
C PRO A 272 7.67 -26.30 1.25
N ILE A 273 7.58 -26.93 2.42
CA ILE A 273 8.74 -27.57 3.06
C ILE A 273 9.10 -28.88 2.33
N VAL A 274 8.19 -29.46 1.52
CA VAL A 274 8.40 -30.64 0.66
C VAL A 274 7.45 -30.58 -0.55
N PRO A 275 7.85 -31.00 -1.78
CA PRO A 275 6.94 -31.09 -2.92
C PRO A 275 5.80 -32.11 -2.66
N GLU A 276 4.57 -31.73 -3.00
CA GLU A 276 3.38 -32.59 -2.86
C GLU A 276 3.41 -33.76 -3.86
N PRO A 277 3.06 -35.00 -3.41
CA PRO A 277 1.74 -35.28 -2.83
C PRO A 277 1.68 -35.77 -1.35
N LEU A 278 2.66 -35.47 -0.47
CA LEU A 278 2.70 -35.97 0.93
C LEU A 278 2.65 -34.88 2.03
N GLY A 279 1.93 -33.76 1.81
CA GLY A 279 1.85 -32.64 2.76
C GLY A 279 0.92 -32.87 3.96
N LEU A 280 1.41 -33.48 5.04
CA LEU A 280 0.68 -33.63 6.33
C LEU A 280 0.74 -32.39 7.25
N ALA A 281 1.52 -31.36 6.88
CA ALA A 281 1.52 -30.07 7.58
C ALA A 281 1.99 -28.96 6.64
N SER A 282 1.09 -28.03 6.32
CA SER A 282 1.47 -26.75 5.73
C SER A 282 1.56 -25.70 6.84
N LEU A 283 2.73 -25.08 6.96
CA LEU A 283 2.85 -23.83 7.71
C LEU A 283 2.39 -22.72 6.77
N SER A 284 1.08 -22.46 6.73
CA SER A 284 0.54 -21.28 6.06
C SER A 284 0.79 -20.07 6.94
N ARG A 285 1.57 -19.12 6.45
CA ARG A 285 1.65 -17.78 7.06
C ARG A 285 0.78 -16.86 6.22
N SER A 286 -0.43 -16.59 6.73
CA SER A 286 -1.32 -15.60 6.12
C SER A 286 -0.80 -14.21 6.46
N GLU A 287 0.10 -13.68 5.65
CA GLU A 287 0.35 -12.24 5.64
C GLU A 287 -0.89 -11.57 5.06
N GLN A 288 -1.71 -10.96 5.93
CA GLN A 288 -3.03 -10.49 5.50
C GLN A 288 -2.94 -9.36 4.46
N ARG A 289 -1.81 -8.63 4.36
CA ARG A 289 -1.58 -7.55 3.39
C ARG A 289 -0.22 -7.68 2.70
N ALA A 290 -0.21 -7.71 1.37
CA ALA A 290 1.02 -7.65 0.57
C ALA A 290 1.44 -6.19 0.36
N ASP A 291 2.74 -5.88 0.44
CA ASP A 291 3.22 -4.55 0.11
C ASP A 291 2.98 -4.26 -1.40
N PRO A 292 2.18 -3.23 -1.75
CA PRO A 292 1.95 -2.85 -3.14
C PRO A 292 3.23 -2.48 -3.88
N LEU A 293 4.25 -1.94 -3.20
CA LEU A 293 5.52 -1.59 -3.84
C LEU A 293 6.27 -2.85 -4.31
N ALA A 294 6.43 -3.83 -3.42
CA ALA A 294 7.13 -5.07 -3.72
C ALA A 294 6.41 -5.89 -4.80
N SER A 295 5.09 -6.06 -4.65
CA SER A 295 4.26 -6.82 -5.60
C SER A 295 4.22 -6.17 -6.99
N MET A 296 3.93 -4.87 -7.09
CA MET A 296 3.92 -4.16 -8.36
C MET A 296 5.32 -4.06 -8.99
N GLY A 297 6.37 -3.91 -8.17
CA GLY A 297 7.75 -3.91 -8.64
C GLY A 297 8.14 -5.25 -9.29
N PHE A 298 7.70 -6.37 -8.70
CA PHE A 298 7.90 -7.69 -9.29
C PHE A 298 7.15 -7.86 -10.62
N ILE A 299 5.89 -7.41 -10.69
CA ILE A 299 5.11 -7.42 -11.94
C ILE A 299 5.82 -6.58 -13.01
N LEU A 300 6.35 -5.41 -12.66
CA LEU A 300 7.13 -4.58 -13.58
C LEU A 300 8.36 -5.33 -14.09
N GLY A 301 9.12 -6.00 -13.22
CA GLY A 301 10.27 -6.81 -13.62
C GLY A 301 9.91 -7.88 -14.66
N ILE A 302 8.80 -8.59 -14.46
CA ILE A 302 8.29 -9.57 -15.42
C ILE A 302 7.92 -8.90 -16.75
N VAL A 303 7.15 -7.81 -16.70
CA VAL A 303 6.71 -7.08 -17.90
C VAL A 303 7.91 -6.57 -18.71
N VAL A 304 8.92 -6.00 -18.05
CA VAL A 304 10.16 -5.53 -18.68
C VAL A 304 10.90 -6.69 -19.34
N MET A 305 11.04 -7.83 -18.64
CA MET A 305 11.70 -9.03 -19.18
C MET A 305 10.97 -9.56 -20.42
N VAL A 306 9.63 -9.63 -20.39
CA VAL A 306 8.83 -10.07 -21.54
C VAL A 306 8.97 -9.11 -22.71
N VAL A 307 8.92 -7.80 -22.48
CA VAL A 307 9.12 -6.78 -23.53
C VAL A 307 10.52 -6.86 -24.12
N ALA A 308 11.55 -7.05 -23.29
CA ALA A 308 12.93 -7.22 -23.74
C ALA A 308 13.09 -8.49 -24.60
N LEU A 309 12.48 -9.60 -24.20
CA LEU A 309 12.48 -10.84 -24.99
C LEU A 309 11.76 -10.65 -26.33
N LEU A 310 10.61 -9.97 -26.35
CA LEU A 310 9.90 -9.65 -27.59
C LEU A 310 10.71 -8.73 -28.50
N ALA A 311 11.36 -7.70 -27.94
CA ALA A 311 12.23 -6.81 -28.69
C ALA A 311 13.40 -7.58 -29.29
N PHE A 312 14.03 -8.46 -28.50
CA PHE A 312 15.10 -9.34 -28.97
C PHE A 312 14.64 -10.23 -30.13
N LEU A 313 13.48 -10.89 -30.01
CA LEU A 313 12.94 -11.74 -31.08
C LEU A 313 12.56 -10.97 -32.35
N VAL A 314 12.19 -9.69 -32.24
CA VAL A 314 11.88 -8.84 -33.39
C VAL A 314 13.17 -8.34 -34.07
N LEU A 315 14.18 -7.97 -33.30
CA LEU A 315 15.46 -7.46 -33.81
C LEU A 315 16.37 -8.58 -34.34
N PHE A 316 16.29 -9.77 -33.72
CA PHE A 316 17.04 -10.96 -34.06
C PHE A 316 16.05 -12.11 -34.31
N PRO A 317 15.34 -12.09 -35.44
CA PRO A 317 14.45 -13.19 -35.79
C PRO A 317 15.24 -14.50 -35.76
N PRO A 318 14.74 -15.57 -35.11
CA PRO A 318 15.44 -16.85 -35.11
C PRO A 318 15.57 -17.31 -36.55
N TRP A 319 16.82 -17.40 -36.98
CA TRP A 319 17.21 -17.85 -38.30
C TRP A 319 16.63 -19.24 -38.56
N VAL A 320 15.76 -19.32 -39.57
CA VAL A 320 15.75 -20.48 -40.45
C VAL A 320 16.55 -20.05 -41.68
N PRO A 321 17.73 -20.64 -41.97
CA PRO A 321 18.17 -20.68 -43.35
C PRO A 321 17.21 -21.60 -44.11
N GLY A 322 16.40 -21.02 -44.99
CA GLY A 322 15.43 -21.72 -45.84
C GLY A 322 14.75 -20.75 -46.79
#